data_AF-A0A0H1R2P4-F1
#
_entry.id   AF-A0A0H1R2P4-F1
#
_cell.length_a   1.000
_cell.length_b   1.000
_cell.length_c   1.000
_cell.angle_alpha   90.00
_cell.angle_beta   90.00
_cell.angle_gamma   90.00
#
_symmetry.space_group_name_H-M   'P 1'
#
loop_
_entity.id
_entity.type
_entity.pdbx_description
1 polymer ?
#
loop_
_entity_poly.entity_id
_entity_poly.type
_entity_poly.pdbx_seq_one_letter_code
_entity_poly.pdbx_strand_id
1 'polypeptide(L)' 'MAKEVADDTIELVAHAIYEAQQQACAWDAEPAKSKERFREYARNAIKLLNEDISVLLLALKQATAEQHNGGPKSAA' A
#
# COMPACT_ATOMS: atom_id res chain seq x y z
N MET A 1 6.49 -24.19 2.31
CA MET A 1 7.45 -23.27 1.65
C MET A 1 6.86 -21.87 1.78
N ALA A 2 7.53 -20.95 2.46
CA ALA A 2 7.02 -19.58 2.64
C ALA A 2 6.94 -18.94 1.25
N LYS A 3 5.73 -18.59 0.81
CA LYS A 3 5.50 -17.95 -0.49
C LYS A 3 6.17 -16.57 -0.41
N GLU A 4 7.18 -16.34 -1.24
CA GLU A 4 7.83 -15.04 -1.37
C GLU A 4 6.76 -13.97 -1.59
N VAL A 5 6.66 -13.03 -0.66
CA VAL A 5 5.72 -11.93 -0.76
C VAL A 5 6.29 -10.99 -1.82
N ALA A 6 5.55 -10.79 -2.92
CA ALA A 6 5.98 -9.91 -4.00
C ALA A 6 6.17 -8.46 -3.49
N ASP A 7 7.24 -7.79 -3.93
CA ASP A 7 7.59 -6.42 -3.52
C ASP A 7 6.42 -5.43 -3.71
N ASP A 8 5.63 -5.59 -4.77
CA ASP A 8 4.42 -4.78 -5.02
C ASP A 8 3.40 -4.87 -3.88
N THR A 9 3.27 -6.05 -3.27
CA THR A 9 2.36 -6.26 -2.14
C THR A 9 2.86 -5.56 -0.88
N ILE A 10 4.18 -5.56 -0.68
CA ILE A 10 4.81 -4.86 0.43
C ILE A 10 4.61 -3.35 0.27
N GLU A 11 4.83 -2.79 -0.91
CA GLU A 11 4.63 -1.36 -1.18
C GLU A 11 3.18 -0.93 -1.00
N LEU A 12 2.23 -1.73 -1.48
CA LEU A 12 0.82 -1.42 -1.38
C LEU A 12 0.31 -1.44 0.07
N VAL A 13 0.78 -2.40 0.88
CA VAL A 13 0.47 -2.41 2.31
C VAL A 13 1.21 -1.30 3.06
N ALA A 14 2.46 -0.98 2.69
CA ALA A 14 3.22 0.11 3.30
C ALA A 14 2.54 1.46 3.11
N HIS A 15 2.08 1.72 1.88
CA HIS A 15 1.35 2.93 1.54
C HIS A 15 0.03 3.02 2.31
N ALA A 16 -0.73 1.92 2.40
CA ALA A 16 -1.97 1.88 3.18
C ALA A 16 -1.75 2.18 4.69
N ILE A 17 -0.66 1.66 5.28
CA ILE A 17 -0.30 1.95 6.67
C ILE A 17 0.05 3.44 6.83
N TYR A 18 0.77 4.01 5.86
CA TYR A 18 1.13 5.44 5.86
C TYR A 18 -0.11 6.34 5.80
N GLU A 19 -1.03 6.07 4.88
CA GLU A 19 -2.29 6.82 4.74
C GLU A 19 -3.16 6.71 5.99
N ALA A 20 -3.26 5.52 6.60
CA ALA A 20 -4.03 5.32 7.83
C ALA A 20 -3.50 6.13 9.02
N GLN A 21 -2.21 6.49 9.01
CA GLN A 21 -1.61 7.36 10.03
C GLN A 21 -1.86 8.85 9.79
N GLN A 22 -2.63 9.23 8.76
CA GLN A 22 -2.95 10.61 8.39
C GLN A 22 -1.70 11.50 8.32
N GLN A 23 -0.65 10.97 7.70
CA GLN A 23 0.60 11.71 7.55
C GLN A 23 0.37 12.97 6.72
N ALA A 24 1.02 14.06 7.12
CA ALA A 24 0.82 15.39 6.53
C ALA A 24 1.42 15.52 5.11
N CYS A 25 2.32 14.61 4.73
CA CYS A 25 2.98 14.59 3.44
C CYS A 25 2.35 13.56 2.50
N ALA A 26 2.51 13.77 1.18
CA ALA A 26 2.18 12.74 0.20
C ALA A 26 3.23 11.64 0.25
N TRP A 27 2.81 10.38 0.10
CA TRP A 27 3.71 9.22 0.09
C TRP A 27 4.88 9.37 -0.89
N ASP A 28 4.64 9.94 -2.07
CA ASP A 28 5.71 10.15 -3.06
C ASP A 28 6.79 11.14 -2.60
N ALA A 29 6.41 12.14 -1.80
CA ALA A 29 7.30 13.13 -1.23
C ALA A 29 8.00 12.66 0.07
N GLU A 30 7.60 11.51 0.61
CA GLU A 30 8.15 10.97 1.85
C GLU A 30 9.62 10.52 1.63
N PRO A 31 10.56 10.83 2.55
CA PRO A 31 11.94 10.38 2.44
C PRO A 31 12.06 8.85 2.36
N ALA A 32 12.98 8.36 1.52
CA ALA A 32 13.17 6.91 1.32
C ALA A 32 13.40 6.13 2.62
N LYS A 33 14.11 6.72 3.60
CA LYS A 33 14.31 6.12 4.93
C LYS A 33 13.01 5.93 5.71
N SER A 34 12.07 6.87 5.56
CA SER A 34 10.77 6.80 6.20
C SER A 34 9.90 5.76 5.49
N LYS A 35 9.87 5.75 4.15
CA LYS A 35 9.18 4.71 3.37
C LYS A 35 9.65 3.29 3.73
N GLU A 36 10.95 3.08 3.93
CA GLU A 36 11.48 1.76 4.31
C GLU A 36 10.92 1.26 5.66
N ARG A 37 10.69 2.17 6.61
CA ARG A 37 10.07 1.83 7.89
C ARG A 37 8.64 1.32 7.72
N PHE A 38 7.88 1.92 6.81
CA PHE A 38 6.53 1.46 6.45
C PHE A 38 6.57 0.14 5.69
N ARG A 39 7.56 -0.10 4.83
CA ARG A 39 7.77 -1.41 4.19
C ARG A 39 8.09 -2.49 5.21
N GLU A 40 8.87 -2.17 6.23
CA GLU A 40 9.14 -3.10 7.32
C GLU A 40 7.86 -3.44 8.10
N TYR A 41 7.00 -2.45 8.37
CA TYR A 41 5.67 -2.69 8.94
C TYR A 41 4.80 -3.55 8.04
N ALA A 42 4.81 -3.31 6.74
CA ALA A 42 4.10 -4.14 5.77
C ALA A 42 4.61 -5.60 5.77
N ARG A 43 5.92 -5.82 5.73
CA ARG A 43 6.51 -7.17 5.81
C ARG A 43 6.11 -7.87 7.10
N ASN A 44 6.15 -7.16 8.23
CA ASN A 44 5.75 -7.71 9.53
C ASN A 44 4.26 -8.03 9.59
N ALA A 45 3.39 -7.15 9.07
CA ALA A 45 1.95 -7.39 9.01
C ALA A 45 1.63 -8.60 8.13
N ILE A 46 2.24 -8.69 6.94
CA ILE A 46 2.04 -9.82 6.01
C ILE A 46 2.51 -11.13 6.66
N LYS A 47 3.67 -11.12 7.32
CA LYS A 47 4.21 -12.28 8.03
C LYS A 47 3.36 -12.70 9.24
N LEU A 48 2.82 -11.75 10.00
CA LEU A 48 1.93 -12.00 11.14
C LEU A 48 0.57 -12.55 10.70
N LEU A 49 0.07 -12.08 9.56
CA LEU A 49 -1.25 -12.45 9.04
C LEU A 49 -1.24 -13.74 8.21
N ASN A 50 -0.04 -14.20 7.79
CA ASN A 50 0.38 -15.48 7.19
C ASN A 50 -0.55 -16.17 6.15
N GLU A 51 -1.86 -16.30 6.37
CA GLU A 51 -2.84 -16.91 5.46
C GLU A 51 -4.15 -16.11 5.24
N ASP A 52 -4.50 -15.10 6.08
CA ASP A 52 -5.80 -14.41 6.03
C ASP A 52 -5.77 -13.00 5.39
N ILE A 53 -4.68 -12.63 4.71
CA ILE A 53 -4.51 -11.27 4.16
C ILE A 53 -5.27 -11.03 2.84
N SER A 54 -5.90 -12.07 2.29
CA SER A 54 -6.52 -12.06 0.96
C SER A 54 -7.60 -10.98 0.80
N VAL A 55 -8.42 -10.77 1.83
CA VAL A 55 -9.49 -9.75 1.82
C VAL A 55 -8.91 -8.34 1.86
N LEU A 56 -7.89 -8.11 2.70
CA LEU A 56 -7.22 -6.81 2.79
C LEU A 56 -6.51 -6.46 1.47
N LEU A 57 -5.82 -7.42 0.86
CA LEU A 57 -5.14 -7.22 -0.43
C LEU A 57 -6.12 -6.93 -1.56
N LEU A 58 -7.29 -7.59 -1.57
CA LEU A 58 -8.32 -7.33 -2.57
C LEU A 58 -8.89 -5.92 -2.43
N ALA A 59 -9.22 -5.51 -1.20
CA ALA A 59 -9.76 -4.17 -0.93
C ALA A 59 -8.78 -3.05 -1.30
N LEU A 60 -7.50 -3.21 -0.98
CA LEU A 60 -6.48 -2.22 -1.30
C LEU A 60 -6.19 -2.12 -2.81
N LYS A 61 -6.22 -3.24 -3.54
CA LYS A 61 -6.11 -3.25 -5.01
C LYS A 61 -7.29 -2.53 -5.68
N GLN A 62 -8.50 -2.68 -5.14
CA GLN A 62 -9.68 -1.97 -5.64
C GLN A 62 -9.58 -0.47 -5.38
N ALA A 63 -9.21 -0.07 -4.17
CA ALA A 63 -9.06 1.34 -3.80
C ALA A 63 -8.01 2.07 -4.67
N THR A 64 -6.89 1.42 -4.99
CA THR A 64 -5.86 2.00 -5.87
C THR A 64 -6.26 2.03 -7.34
N ALA A 65 -7.05 1.06 -7.82
CA ALA A 65 -7.56 1.04 -9.20
C ALA A 65 -8.60 2.15 -9.47
N GLU A 66 -9.41 2.48 -8.47
CA GLU A 66 -10.42 3.55 -8.58
C GLU A 66 -9.79 4.95 -8.65
N GLN A 67 -8.65 5.17 -7.98
CA GLN A 67 -7.91 6.43 -8.07
C GLN A 67 -7.32 6.68 -9.47
N HIS A 68 -7.01 5.64 -10.25
CA HIS A 68 -6.42 5.77 -11.58
C HIS A 68 -7.45 6.06 -12.70
N ASN A 69 -8.76 5.99 -12.41
CA ASN A 69 -9.83 6.22 -13.41
C ASN A 69 -10.46 7.63 -13.32
N GLY A 70 -9.96 8.48 -12.43
CA GLY A 70 -10.43 9.86 -12.19
C GLY A 70 -9.63 10.93 -12.94
N GLY A 71 -9.25 10.71 -14.20
CA GLY A 71 -8.72 11.78 -15.03
C GLY A 71 -9.85 12.74 -15.48
N PRO A 72 -9.70 14.07 -15.36
CA PRO A 72 -10.76 14.99 -15.76
C PRO A 72 -10.92 14.98 -17.28
N LYS A 73 -12.01 14.37 -17.77
CA LYS A 73 -12.62 14.79 -19.04
C LYS A 73 -13.49 16.01 -18.77
N SER A 74 -12.92 17.19 -19.02
CA SER A 74 -13.71 18.35 -19.43
C SER A 74 -12.94 19.11 -20.48
N ALA A 75 -13.18 18.69 -21.72
CA ALA A 75 -13.20 19.57 -22.87
C ALA A 75 -14.64 20.09 -22.99
N ALA A 76 -14.83 21.41 -22.86
CA ALA A 76 -15.87 22.21 -23.50
C ALA A 76 -15.57 23.68 -23.20
#